data_AF-A0A4Q5XWX5-F1
#
_entry.id   AF-A0A4Q5XWX5-F1
#
_cell.length_a   1.000
_cell.length_b   1.000
_cell.length_c   1.000
_cell.angle_alpha   90.00
_cell.angle_beta   90.00
_cell.angle_gamma   90.00
#
_symmetry.space_group_name_H-M   'P 1'
#
loop_
_entity.id
_entity.type
_entity.pdbx_description
1 polymer ?
#
loop_
_entity_poly.entity_id
_entity_poly.type
_entity_poly.pdbx_seq_one_letter_code
_entity_poly.pdbx_strand_id
1 'polypeptide(L)' 'MAREGERSERGGERGDRGRGRRDRNEDREQSEIVDKLVAINRVAKVVKGGKNFAFAALVVVGDQ' A
#
# COMPACT_ATOMS: atom_id res chain seq x y z
N MET A 1 -45.26 -12.44 -41.07
CA MET A 1 -45.97 -11.29 -40.45
C MET A 1 -45.68 -11.29 -38.96
N ALA A 2 -45.08 -10.18 -38.52
CA ALA A 2 -44.83 -9.65 -37.16
C ALA A 2 -44.91 -10.54 -35.90
N ARG A 3 -43.82 -10.51 -35.13
CA ARG A 3 -43.89 -10.33 -33.67
C ARG A 3 -42.90 -9.23 -33.28
N GLU A 4 -43.43 -8.05 -33.00
CA GLU A 4 -42.74 -6.94 -32.35
C GLU A 4 -42.47 -7.34 -30.88
N GLY A 5 -41.19 -7.37 -30.51
CA GLY A 5 -40.77 -7.35 -29.11
C GLY A 5 -40.54 -5.90 -28.71
N GLU A 6 -41.34 -5.44 -27.75
CA GLU A 6 -41.38 -4.08 -27.24
C GLU A 6 -40.08 -3.67 -26.54
N ARG A 7 -39.78 -2.38 -26.66
CA ARG A 7 -38.66 -1.65 -26.05
C ARG A 7 -38.69 -1.76 -24.52
N SER A 8 -37.52 -1.80 -23.90
CA SER A 8 -37.23 -0.85 -22.82
C SER A 8 -35.72 -0.69 -22.63
N GLU A 9 -35.27 0.53 -22.93
CA GLU A 9 -33.99 1.08 -22.52
C GLU A 9 -33.95 1.12 -20.99
N ARG A 10 -32.95 0.49 -20.37
CA ARG A 10 -32.48 0.85 -19.03
C ARG A 10 -31.20 0.10 -18.70
N GLY A 11 -30.18 0.85 -18.32
CA GLY A 11 -29.25 0.34 -17.32
C GLY A 11 -27.78 0.49 -17.65
N GLY A 12 -27.34 1.75 -17.74
CA GLY A 12 -26.05 2.15 -17.20
C GLY A 12 -24.86 1.89 -18.09
N GLU A 13 -24.38 2.96 -18.69
CA GLU A 13 -22.95 3.23 -18.80
C GLU A 13 -22.25 2.60 -17.59
N ARG A 14 -21.47 1.53 -17.84
CA ARG A 14 -20.55 1.01 -16.84
C ARG A 14 -19.46 2.04 -16.73
N GLY A 15 -19.78 3.07 -15.95
CA GLY A 15 -18.90 4.15 -15.57
C GLY A 15 -17.57 3.53 -15.21
N ASP A 16 -16.56 4.07 -15.89
CA ASP A 16 -15.19 4.13 -15.44
C ASP A 16 -15.20 4.20 -13.91
N ARG A 17 -15.05 3.03 -13.27
CA ARG A 17 -14.87 2.97 -11.83
C ARG A 17 -13.45 3.42 -11.63
N GLY A 18 -13.30 4.74 -11.57
CA GLY A 18 -12.25 5.48 -10.92
C GLY A 18 -12.07 4.95 -9.51
N ARG A 19 -11.49 3.77 -9.41
CA ARG A 19 -10.78 3.31 -8.24
C ARG A 19 -9.49 4.09 -8.30
N GLY A 20 -9.59 5.31 -7.78
CA GLY A 20 -8.49 6.03 -7.20
C GLY A 20 -7.76 5.08 -6.26
N ARG A 21 -6.82 4.32 -6.83
CA ARG A 21 -5.58 4.01 -6.18
C ARG A 21 -4.93 5.37 -5.97
N ARG A 22 -5.43 6.08 -4.94
CA ARG A 22 -4.72 7.19 -4.32
C ARG A 22 -3.36 6.63 -3.98
N ASP A 23 -2.42 6.85 -4.89
CA ASP A 23 -1.17 7.53 -4.64
C ASP A 23 -0.79 7.65 -3.17
N ARG A 24 -0.72 6.52 -2.48
CA ARG A 24 -0.12 6.43 -1.14
C ARG A 24 1.40 6.59 -1.18
N ASN A 25 1.92 7.06 -2.32
CA ASN A 25 3.32 7.30 -2.61
C ASN A 25 3.61 8.80 -2.78
N GLU A 26 2.59 9.66 -2.92
CA GLU A 26 2.78 11.12 -3.04
C GLU A 26 3.22 11.77 -1.72
N ASP A 27 2.98 11.14 -0.56
CA ASP A 27 3.44 11.65 0.74
C ASP A 27 4.97 11.48 0.98
N ARG A 28 5.67 10.70 0.16
CA ARG A 28 7.13 10.50 0.28
C ARG A 28 7.95 11.52 -0.48
N GLU A 29 7.34 12.29 -1.38
CA GLU A 29 8.07 13.17 -2.29
C GLU A 29 8.30 14.59 -1.72
N GLN A 30 7.82 14.88 -0.50
CA GLN A 30 8.03 16.17 0.17
C GLN A 30 8.69 16.06 1.56
N SER A 31 9.34 14.94 1.86
CA SER A 31 10.24 14.90 3.01
C SER A 31 11.59 15.44 2.53
N GLU A 32 11.92 16.70 2.90
CA GLU A 32 13.25 17.30 2.64
C GLU A 32 14.40 16.45 3.19
N ILE A 33 14.05 15.54 4.10
CA ILE A 33 14.94 14.60 4.74
C ILE A 33 14.76 13.22 4.11
N VAL A 34 15.84 12.68 3.56
CA VAL A 34 15.92 11.34 3.00
C VAL A 34 16.34 10.35 4.08
N ASP A 35 15.47 9.36 4.31
CA ASP A 35 15.72 8.24 5.21
C ASP A 35 16.19 7.01 4.44
N LYS A 36 17.33 6.46 4.82
CA LYS A 36 17.91 5.24 4.25
C LYS A 36 18.06 4.15 5.29
N LEU A 37 17.37 3.03 5.08
CA LEU A 37 17.56 1.79 5.85
C LEU A 37 18.90 1.16 5.44
N VAL A 38 19.82 1.02 6.39
CA VAL A 38 21.15 0.46 6.15
C VAL A 38 21.17 -1.04 6.45
N ALA A 39 20.63 -1.43 7.60
CA ALA A 39 20.62 -2.83 8.02
C ALA A 39 19.41 -3.14 8.91
N ILE A 40 18.93 -4.38 8.84
CA ILE A 40 17.93 -4.91 9.76
C ILE A 40 18.43 -6.26 10.28
N ASN A 41 18.55 -6.36 11.60
CA ASN A 41 19.04 -7.53 12.29
C ASN A 41 17.91 -8.16 13.11
N ARG A 42 17.69 -9.47 12.94
CA ARG A 42 16.88 -10.23 13.89
C ARG A 42 17.73 -10.57 15.10
N VAL A 43 17.29 -10.15 16.27
CA VAL A 43 17.97 -10.44 17.55
C VAL A 43 17.08 -11.29 18.44
N ALA A 44 17.68 -12.05 19.34
CA ALA A 44 16.96 -12.93 20.25
C ALA A 44 17.58 -12.89 21.65
N LYS A 45 16.76 -12.70 22.68
CA LYS A 45 17.14 -12.91 24.08
C LYS A 45 16.63 -14.28 24.54
N VAL A 46 17.54 -15.17 24.89
CA VAL A 46 17.17 -16.49 25.46
C VAL A 46 16.70 -16.30 26.90
N VAL A 47 15.57 -16.90 27.25
CA VAL A 47 15.03 -16.97 28.61
C VAL A 47 14.71 -18.43 28.95
N LYS A 48 14.35 -18.69 30.22
CA LYS A 48 14.19 -20.03 30.78
C LYS A 48 13.23 -20.95 29.99
N GLY A 49 12.26 -20.38 29.26
CA GLY A 49 11.25 -21.13 28.49
C GLY A 49 11.18 -20.79 27.00
N GLY A 50 12.15 -20.07 26.44
CA GLY A 50 12.08 -19.69 25.04
C GLY A 50 13.03 -18.58 24.64
N LYS A 51 12.77 -17.97 23.48
CA LYS A 51 13.55 -16.85 22.94
C LYS A 51 12.62 -15.68 22.67
N ASN A 52 12.90 -14.54 23.30
CA ASN A 52 12.26 -13.28 22.97
C ASN A 52 12.96 -12.72 21.74
N PHE A 53 12.28 -12.72 20.60
CA PHE A 53 12.80 -12.18 19.35
C PHE A 53 12.44 -10.70 19.21
N ALA A 54 13.36 -9.93 18.63
CA ALA A 54 13.11 -8.56 18.20
C ALA A 54 13.86 -8.29 16.89
N PHE A 55 13.54 -7.18 16.25
CA PHE A 55 14.29 -6.66 15.12
C PHE A 55 14.97 -5.35 15.54
N ALA A 56 16.24 -5.21 15.22
CA ALA A 56 16.99 -3.97 15.33
C ALA A 56 17.21 -3.42 13.92
N ALA A 57 16.93 -2.13 13.70
CA ALA A 57 17.17 -1.47 12.43
C ALA A 57 18.20 -0.35 12.61
N LEU A 58 19.06 -0.18 11.61
CA LEU A 58 19.96 0.96 11.48
C LEU A 58 19.48 1.82 10.32
N VAL A 59 19.20 3.09 10.63
CA VAL A 59 18.66 4.07 9.68
C VAL A 59 19.57 5.28 9.67
N VAL A 60 19.84 5.82 8.47
CA VAL A 60 20.53 7.10 8.28
C VAL A 60 19.52 8.09 7.73
N VAL A 61 19.58 9.31 8.24
CA VAL A 61 18.64 10.40 7.98
C VAL A 61 19.47 11.61 7.59
N GLY A 62 19.16 12.28 6.49
CA GLY A 62 19.89 13.47 6.05
C GLY A 62 19.14 14.26 4.98
N ASP A 63 19.47 15.54 4.86
CA ASP A 63 19.15 16.36 3.71
C ASP A 63 20.02 15.92 2.51
N GLN A 64 19.39 15.66 1.36
CA GLN A 64 20.10 15.14 0.17
C GLN A 64 20.90 16.21 -0.56
#